data_AF-A0A938HCT3-F1
#
_entry.id   AF-A0A938HCT3-F1
#
_cell.length_a   1.000
_cell.length_b   1.000
_cell.length_c   1.000
_cell.angle_alpha   90.00
_cell.angle_beta   90.00
_cell.angle_gamma   90.00
#
_symmetry.space_group_name_H-M   'P 1'
#
loop_
_entity.id
_entity.type
_entity.pdbx_description
1 polymer ?
#
loop_
_entity_poly.entity_id
_entity_poly.type
_entity_poly.pdbx_seq_one_letter_code
_entity_poly.pdbx_strand_id
1 'polypeptide(L)'
;MKTWIVTTFFFLQLLDWVYAQGLIAEPQNRPPRCGHSRLIEQMQRDSVVFQHYQEHRQRRGGDLTSLGLSPETQDSLIRIPVVFHVMHRPEDSVIGQGSNISDEQIQAQMLALNYDFRRKAGTRGFNTHPAGADTRIEFVLAGRDPSGASHKGINRLPYALSNAHPYGSLGLKD
;
A
#
# COMPACT_ATOMS: atom_id res chain seq x y z
N MET A 1 11.13 -69.95 4.43
CA MET A 1 10.67 -69.64 3.07
C MET A 1 10.94 -68.16 2.77
N LYS A 2 11.80 -67.93 1.77
CA LYS A 2 12.16 -66.70 1.04
C LYS A 2 12.32 -65.39 1.84
N THR A 3 13.47 -65.25 2.51
CA THR A 3 14.00 -64.01 3.12
C THR A 3 14.02 -62.79 2.18
N TRP A 4 14.03 -63.03 0.87
CA TRP A 4 14.02 -62.00 -0.16
C TRP A 4 12.70 -61.19 -0.20
N ILE A 5 11.58 -61.70 0.30
CA ILE A 5 10.30 -60.97 0.27
C ILE A 5 10.30 -59.80 1.26
N VAL A 6 10.92 -59.96 2.43
CA VAL A 6 10.98 -58.92 3.47
C VAL A 6 11.90 -57.77 3.05
N THR A 7 13.01 -58.08 2.38
CA THR A 7 13.96 -57.07 1.89
C THR A 7 13.38 -56.25 0.75
N THR A 8 12.62 -56.85 -0.17
CA THR A 8 11.99 -56.10 -1.28
C THR A 8 10.86 -55.20 -0.79
N PHE A 9 10.11 -55.63 0.23
CA PHE A 9 9.06 -54.81 0.82
C PHE A 9 9.63 -53.57 1.53
N PHE A 10 10.74 -53.74 2.25
CA PHE A 10 11.44 -52.62 2.92
C PHE A 10 12.05 -51.63 1.91
N PHE A 11 12.58 -52.12 0.79
CA PHE A 11 13.13 -51.28 -0.28
C PHE A 11 12.06 -50.49 -1.04
N LEU A 12 10.88 -51.09 -1.25
CA LEU A 12 9.74 -50.41 -1.88
C LEU A 12 9.15 -49.31 -0.99
N GLN A 13 9.04 -49.53 0.33
CA GLN A 13 8.57 -48.48 1.25
C GLN A 13 9.55 -47.31 1.40
N LEU A 14 10.86 -47.54 1.22
CA LEU A 14 11.86 -46.48 1.22
C LEU A 14 11.84 -45.64 -0.07
N LEU A 15 11.54 -46.26 -1.22
CA LEU A 15 11.38 -45.54 -2.49
C LEU A 15 10.16 -44.59 -2.46
N ASP A 16 9.03 -45.02 -1.89
CA ASP A 16 7.84 -44.17 -1.75
C ASP A 16 8.08 -42.98 -0.81
N TRP A 17 8.89 -43.15 0.25
CA TRP A 17 9.22 -42.06 1.17
C TRP A 17 10.17 -41.03 0.56
N VAL A 18 11.11 -41.48 -0.28
CA VAL A 18 12.01 -40.59 -1.06
C VAL A 18 11.24 -39.80 -2.11
N TYR A 19 10.22 -40.39 -2.75
CA TYR A 19 9.36 -39.68 -3.71
C TYR A 19 8.44 -38.64 -3.04
N ALA A 20 8.00 -38.88 -1.80
CA ALA A 20 7.10 -37.97 -1.09
C ALA A 20 7.75 -36.66 -0.61
N GLN A 21 9.08 -36.61 -0.45
CA GLN A 21 9.80 -35.42 0.05
C GLN A 21 10.11 -34.37 -1.03
N GLY A 22 9.83 -34.66 -2.31
CA GLY A 22 10.22 -33.79 -3.44
C GLY A 22 9.18 -32.77 -3.92
N LEU A 23 7.96 -32.73 -3.37
CA LEU A 23 6.83 -31.98 -3.99
C LEU A 23 6.27 -30.79 -3.19
N ILE A 24 6.95 -30.32 -2.14
CA ILE A 24 6.54 -29.09 -1.45
C ILE A 24 7.73 -28.15 -1.29
N ALA A 25 8.24 -27.65 -2.42
CA ALA A 25 8.97 -26.40 -2.44
C ALA A 25 7.94 -25.26 -2.39
N GLU A 26 7.65 -24.77 -1.18
CA GLU A 26 6.94 -23.51 -1.01
C GLU A 26 7.82 -22.39 -1.62
N PRO A 27 7.30 -21.49 -2.45
CA PRO A 27 8.10 -20.41 -3.00
C PRO A 27 8.43 -19.41 -1.89
N GLN A 28 9.50 -19.66 -1.16
CA GLN A 28 10.04 -18.84 -0.08
C GLN A 28 10.77 -17.61 -0.63
N ASN A 29 10.12 -16.78 -1.45
CA ASN A 29 10.53 -15.39 -1.69
C ASN A 29 9.54 -14.66 -2.61
N ARG A 30 8.39 -14.22 -2.08
CA ARG A 30 7.64 -13.16 -2.74
C ARG A 30 8.15 -11.82 -2.18
N PRO A 31 8.63 -10.90 -3.02
CA PRO A 31 9.06 -9.61 -2.54
C PRO A 31 7.87 -8.93 -1.81
N PRO A 32 8.13 -8.22 -0.71
CA PRO A 32 7.09 -7.52 0.03
C PRO A 32 6.33 -6.58 -0.92
N ARG A 33 5.00 -6.67 -0.89
CA ARG A 33 4.11 -5.92 -1.79
C ARG A 33 4.09 -4.40 -1.53
N CYS A 34 4.67 -3.96 -0.41
CA CYS A 34 4.75 -2.56 -0.04
C CYS A 34 6.22 -2.15 0.22
N GLY A 35 6.64 -1.04 -0.38
CA GLY A 35 7.98 -0.48 -0.18
C GLY A 35 8.18 0.19 1.18
N HIS A 36 7.09 0.48 1.91
CA HIS A 36 7.16 1.17 3.20
C HIS A 36 7.98 0.39 4.23
N SER A 37 7.72 -0.91 4.41
CA SER A 37 8.42 -1.70 5.42
C SER A 37 9.93 -1.78 5.17
N ARG A 38 10.33 -1.97 3.91
CA ARG A 38 11.75 -1.99 3.49
C ARG A 38 12.43 -0.64 3.74
N LEU A 39 11.74 0.46 3.44
CA LEU A 39 12.25 1.80 3.70
C LEU A 39 12.43 2.04 5.20
N ILE A 40 11.44 1.69 6.03
CA ILE A 40 11.55 1.81 7.48
C ILE A 40 12.72 1.00 8.03
N GLU A 41 12.87 -0.26 7.59
CA GLU A 41 13.98 -1.12 7.99
C GLU A 41 15.33 -0.53 7.58
N GLN A 42 15.43 0.04 6.38
CA GLN A 42 16.64 0.73 5.93
C GLN A 42 16.93 1.97 6.77
N MET A 43 15.92 2.79 7.07
CA MET A 43 16.10 3.96 7.96
C MET A 43 16.55 3.54 9.35
N GLN A 44 16.07 2.40 9.88
CA GLN A 44 16.49 1.88 11.18
C GLN A 44 17.98 1.52 11.28
N ARG A 45 18.64 1.24 10.14
CA ARG A 45 20.09 1.00 10.11
C ARG A 45 20.91 2.28 10.30
N ASP A 46 20.34 3.44 10.02
CA ASP A 46 20.94 4.75 10.30
C ASP A 46 20.33 5.33 11.58
N SER A 47 21.12 5.36 12.65
CA SER A 47 20.65 5.80 13.96
C SER A 47 20.20 7.26 13.98
N VAL A 48 20.82 8.15 13.20
CA VAL A 48 20.49 9.59 13.21
C VAL A 48 19.18 9.84 12.46
N VAL A 49 19.03 9.24 11.28
CA VAL A 49 17.78 9.34 10.49
C VAL A 49 16.62 8.73 11.26
N PHE A 50 16.82 7.56 11.87
CA PHE A 50 15.78 6.90 12.64
C PHE A 50 15.40 7.67 13.90
N GLN A 51 16.38 8.21 14.65
CA GLN A 51 16.11 9.08 15.80
C GLN A 51 15.28 10.29 15.39
N HIS A 52 15.67 10.98 14.31
CA HIS A 52 14.93 12.14 13.82
C HIS A 52 13.51 11.78 13.38
N TYR A 53 13.32 10.64 12.71
CA TYR A 53 12.00 10.13 12.36
C TYR A 53 11.11 9.90 13.60
N GLN A 54 11.67 9.31 14.66
CA GLN A 54 10.95 9.11 15.91
C GLN A 54 10.60 10.43 16.60
N GLU A 55 11.51 11.40 16.65
CA GLU A 55 11.24 12.72 17.22
C GLU A 55 10.09 13.43 16.50
N HIS A 56 10.07 13.42 15.16
CA HIS A 56 8.95 13.98 14.40
C HIS A 56 7.61 13.30 14.70
N ARG A 57 7.64 11.98 14.87
CA ARG A 57 6.44 11.22 15.26
C ARG A 57 6.00 11.53 16.69
N GLN A 58 6.92 11.74 17.63
CA GLN A 58 6.58 12.10 19.00
C GLN A 58 6.05 13.53 19.10
N ARG A 59 6.63 14.48 18.34
CA ARG A 59 6.14 15.87 18.26
C ARG A 59 4.73 15.95 17.67
N ARG A 60 4.39 15.09 16.71
CA ARG A 60 3.07 15.05 16.07
C ARG A 60 2.09 14.11 16.77
N GLY A 61 2.60 13.07 17.40
CA GLY A 61 1.87 12.10 18.22
C GLY A 61 1.85 12.49 19.69
N GLY A 62 1.90 13.78 19.97
CA GLY A 62 1.68 14.30 21.32
C GLY A 62 0.29 13.91 21.79
N ASP A 63 0.19 13.54 23.06
CA ASP A 63 -1.08 13.39 23.76
C ASP A 63 -1.91 14.65 23.49
N LEU A 64 -2.98 14.52 22.69
CA LEU A 64 -3.85 15.64 22.28
C LEU A 64 -4.31 16.43 23.53
N THR A 65 -4.52 15.70 24.62
CA THR A 65 -4.86 16.21 25.95
C THR A 65 -3.84 17.20 26.51
N SER A 66 -2.54 16.99 26.25
CA SER A 66 -1.44 17.87 26.73
C SER A 66 -1.32 19.17 25.93
N LEU A 67 -1.87 19.24 24.72
CA LEU A 67 -1.90 20.44 23.88
C LEU A 67 -3.12 21.34 24.16
N GLY A 68 -3.93 21.00 25.17
CA GLY A 68 -5.21 21.68 25.42
C GLY A 68 -6.25 21.47 24.30
N LEU A 69 -5.89 20.69 23.27
CA LEU A 69 -6.80 20.12 22.31
C LEU A 69 -7.45 18.94 23.00
N SER A 70 -8.47 19.23 23.82
CA SER A 70 -9.37 18.18 24.29
C SER A 70 -9.71 17.28 23.10
N PRO A 71 -9.74 15.94 23.25
CA PRO A 71 -10.55 15.10 22.37
C PRO A 71 -12.01 15.43 22.68
N GLU A 72 -12.39 16.70 22.59
CA GLU A 72 -13.72 17.10 22.25
C GLU A 72 -13.97 16.29 21.01
N THR A 73 -14.88 15.35 21.17
CA THR A 73 -15.24 14.37 20.17
C THR A 73 -15.82 15.20 19.04
N GLN A 74 -14.95 15.71 18.18
CA GLN A 74 -15.33 16.30 16.94
C GLN A 74 -15.85 15.10 16.15
N ASP A 75 -17.15 14.85 16.33
CA ASP A 75 -18.02 14.09 15.44
C ASP A 75 -18.04 14.70 14.02
N SER A 76 -17.18 15.69 13.76
CA SER A 76 -17.04 16.35 12.50
C SER A 76 -16.30 15.46 11.51
N LEU A 77 -16.84 15.49 10.29
CA LEU A 77 -16.34 14.79 9.14
C LEU A 77 -15.08 15.49 8.60
N ILE A 78 -13.93 14.83 8.66
CA ILE A 78 -12.66 15.36 8.14
C ILE A 78 -12.61 15.12 6.63
N ARG A 79 -12.52 16.20 5.85
CA ARG A 79 -12.38 16.13 4.39
C ARG A 79 -10.93 16.36 3.98
N ILE A 80 -10.31 15.38 3.33
CA ILE A 80 -8.95 15.45 2.81
C ILE A 80 -8.99 15.70 1.30
N PRO A 81 -8.53 16.88 0.82
CA PRO A 81 -8.35 17.13 -0.61
C PRO A 81 -7.22 16.26 -1.17
N VAL A 82 -7.49 15.55 -2.26
CA VAL A 82 -6.55 14.65 -2.93
C VAL A 82 -6.29 15.13 -4.35
N VAL A 83 -5.02 15.06 -4.76
CA VAL A 83 -4.59 15.25 -6.15
C VAL A 83 -4.01 13.93 -6.66
N PHE A 84 -4.54 13.43 -7.76
CA PHE A 84 -3.97 12.28 -8.46
C PHE A 84 -2.96 12.75 -9.49
N HIS A 85 -1.75 12.18 -9.45
CA HIS A 85 -0.74 12.39 -10.48
C HIS A 85 -0.62 11.10 -11.31
N VAL A 86 -1.22 11.10 -12.49
CA VAL A 86 -1.15 9.99 -13.45
C VAL A 86 0.12 10.16 -14.28
N MET A 87 1.10 9.30 -14.00
CA MET A 87 2.29 9.18 -14.82
C MET A 87 2.04 8.12 -15.89
N HIS A 88 2.05 8.51 -17.16
CA HIS A 88 1.76 7.60 -18.28
C HIS A 88 2.93 7.49 -19.25
N ARG A 89 2.87 6.50 -20.13
CA ARG A 89 3.85 6.33 -21.20
C ARG A 89 3.63 7.37 -22.31
N PRO A 90 4.68 7.90 -22.95
CA PRO A 90 4.54 8.87 -24.03
C PRO A 90 3.61 8.41 -25.16
N GLU A 91 3.62 7.12 -25.47
CA GLU A 91 2.76 6.50 -26.48
C GLU A 91 1.27 6.38 -26.07
N ASP A 92 0.98 6.39 -24.76
CA ASP A 92 -0.38 6.30 -24.22
C ASP A 92 -0.99 7.70 -24.03
N SER A 93 -1.11 8.49 -25.10
CA SER A 93 -1.62 9.87 -25.02
C SER A 93 -3.14 9.97 -24.81
N VAL A 94 -3.88 8.89 -25.10
CA VAL A 94 -5.33 8.83 -25.00
C VAL A 94 -5.77 8.43 -23.58
N ILE A 95 -6.63 9.23 -22.95
CA ILE A 95 -7.20 8.93 -21.64
C ILE A 95 -8.07 7.66 -21.73
N GLY A 96 -7.92 6.78 -20.74
CA GLY A 96 -8.57 5.48 -20.66
C GLY A 96 -7.84 4.36 -21.42
N GLN A 97 -6.67 4.63 -21.99
CA GLN A 97 -5.88 3.63 -22.72
C GLN A 97 -4.50 3.45 -22.10
N GLY A 98 -4.04 2.19 -22.07
CA GLY A 98 -2.74 1.81 -21.52
C GLY A 98 -2.56 2.31 -20.08
N SER A 99 -1.47 3.04 -19.86
CA SER A 99 -1.11 3.62 -18.56
C SER A 99 -1.80 4.96 -18.25
N ASN A 100 -2.44 5.59 -19.24
CA ASN A 100 -3.16 6.85 -19.05
C ASN A 100 -4.61 6.57 -18.64
N ILE A 101 -4.79 6.11 -17.40
CA ILE A 101 -6.06 5.60 -16.86
C ILE A 101 -7.23 6.59 -16.97
N SER A 102 -8.46 6.09 -17.06
CA SER A 102 -9.64 6.95 -17.20
C SER A 102 -9.97 7.71 -15.90
N ASP A 103 -10.75 8.78 -16.00
CA ASP A 103 -11.23 9.51 -14.82
C ASP A 103 -12.13 8.60 -13.96
N GLU A 104 -12.91 7.71 -14.57
CA GLU A 104 -13.76 6.74 -13.87
C GLU A 104 -12.93 5.76 -13.03
N GLN A 105 -11.77 5.33 -13.51
CA GLN A 105 -10.86 4.48 -12.74
C GLN A 105 -10.30 5.23 -11.52
N ILE A 106 -9.99 6.52 -11.67
CA ILE A 106 -9.56 7.37 -10.54
C ILE A 106 -10.71 7.54 -9.54
N GLN A 107 -11.94 7.76 -10.00
CA GLN A 107 -13.12 7.84 -9.15
C GLN A 107 -13.39 6.52 -8.42
N ALA A 108 -13.16 5.38 -9.06
CA ALA A 108 -13.30 4.08 -8.41
C ALA A 108 -12.30 3.92 -7.25
N GLN A 109 -11.06 4.40 -7.39
CA GLN A 109 -10.09 4.42 -6.31
C GLN A 109 -10.49 5.38 -5.18
N MET A 110 -11.01 6.56 -5.53
CA MET A 110 -11.56 7.52 -4.55
C MET A 110 -12.70 6.90 -3.74
N LEU A 111 -13.59 6.17 -4.42
CA LEU A 111 -14.70 5.47 -3.80
C LEU A 111 -14.22 4.37 -2.85
N ALA A 112 -13.23 3.58 -3.25
CA ALA A 112 -12.62 2.56 -2.41
C ALA A 112 -12.00 3.16 -1.14
N LEU A 113 -11.25 4.27 -1.25
CA LEU A 113 -10.72 4.98 -0.09
C LEU A 113 -11.83 5.44 0.86
N ASN A 114 -12.90 6.04 0.32
CA ASN A 114 -14.03 6.47 1.12
C ASN A 114 -14.77 5.29 1.77
N TYR A 115 -14.83 4.12 1.13
CA TYR A 115 -15.39 2.93 1.76
C TYR A 115 -14.50 2.41 2.88
N ASP A 116 -13.20 2.33 2.69
CA ASP A 116 -12.30 1.75 3.69
C ASP A 116 -12.17 2.64 4.93
N PHE A 117 -12.20 3.96 4.77
CA PHE A 117 -12.08 4.92 5.87
C PHE A 117 -13.43 5.27 6.51
N ARG A 118 -14.55 4.87 5.91
CA ARG A 118 -15.89 5.03 6.48
C ARG A 118 -16.53 3.67 6.73
N ARG A 119 -16.85 3.37 7.98
CA ARG A 119 -17.58 2.14 8.36
C ARG A 119 -19.07 2.26 8.02
N LYS A 120 -19.42 2.60 6.78
CA LYS A 120 -20.80 2.89 6.33
C LYS A 120 -21.51 1.63 5.84
N ALA A 121 -22.71 1.37 6.36
CA ALA A 121 -23.53 0.24 5.93
C ALA A 121 -23.72 0.23 4.39
N GLY A 122 -23.64 -0.96 3.80
CA GLY A 122 -23.74 -1.15 2.34
C GLY A 122 -22.46 -0.84 1.56
N THR A 123 -21.34 -0.56 2.23
CA THR A 123 -20.03 -0.34 1.60
C THR A 123 -19.04 -1.46 1.95
N ARG A 124 -17.92 -1.53 1.22
CA ARG A 124 -16.89 -2.55 1.44
C ARG A 124 -16.14 -2.41 2.77
N GLY A 125 -16.09 -1.22 3.36
CA GLY A 125 -15.47 -1.01 4.67
C GLY A 125 -16.39 -1.27 5.86
N PHE A 126 -17.68 -1.56 5.62
CA PHE A 126 -18.55 -2.00 6.69
C PHE A 126 -18.09 -3.34 7.26
N ASN A 127 -18.01 -3.41 8.58
CA ASN A 127 -17.68 -4.62 9.31
C ASN A 127 -18.39 -4.59 10.67
N THR A 128 -18.50 -5.73 11.33
CA THR A 128 -19.10 -5.88 12.68
C THR A 128 -18.04 -6.15 13.76
N HIS A 129 -16.76 -6.13 13.40
CA HIS A 129 -15.68 -6.41 14.34
C HIS A 129 -15.65 -5.36 15.45
N PRO A 130 -15.49 -5.75 16.74
CA PRO A 130 -15.52 -4.80 17.86
C PRO A 130 -14.41 -3.75 17.81
N ALA A 131 -13.25 -4.08 17.24
CA ALA A 131 -12.15 -3.13 17.03
C ALA A 131 -12.32 -2.23 15.78
N GLY A 132 -13.36 -2.44 14.97
CA GLY A 132 -13.62 -1.57 13.83
C GLY A 132 -14.14 -0.20 14.28
N ALA A 133 -13.74 0.87 13.61
CA ALA A 133 -14.21 2.22 13.89
C ALA A 133 -14.54 2.98 12.59
N ASP A 134 -15.53 3.87 12.62
CA ASP A 134 -15.67 4.88 11.56
C ASP A 134 -14.67 6.00 11.85
N THR A 135 -13.68 6.16 10.97
CA THR A 135 -12.67 7.23 11.14
C THR A 135 -13.22 8.61 10.80
N ARG A 136 -14.41 8.69 10.18
CA ARG A 136 -15.02 9.94 9.70
C ARG A 136 -14.08 10.76 8.80
N ILE A 137 -13.27 10.06 8.00
CA ILE A 137 -12.43 10.67 6.97
C ILE A 137 -13.09 10.48 5.61
N GLU A 138 -13.27 11.57 4.87
CA GLU A 138 -13.70 11.58 3.48
C GLU A 138 -12.62 12.16 2.58
N PHE A 139 -12.30 11.47 1.50
CA PHE A 139 -11.41 11.93 0.45
C PHE A 139 -12.22 12.57 -0.67
N VAL A 140 -11.79 13.75 -1.10
CA VAL A 140 -12.42 14.53 -2.17
C VAL A 140 -11.34 15.00 -3.14
N LEU A 141 -11.66 15.13 -4.42
CA LEU A 141 -10.72 15.73 -5.36
C LEU A 141 -10.49 17.20 -5.00
N ALA A 142 -9.24 17.63 -5.05
CA ALA A 142 -8.89 19.02 -4.84
C ALA A 142 -9.47 19.89 -5.95
N GLY A 143 -10.32 20.84 -5.58
CA GLY A 143 -10.96 21.79 -6.51
C GLY A 143 -10.09 23.00 -6.87
N ARG A 144 -8.94 23.17 -6.21
CA ARG A 144 -8.00 24.26 -6.45
C ARG A 144 -6.57 23.76 -6.49
N ASP A 145 -5.73 24.41 -7.29
CA ASP A 145 -4.30 24.18 -7.32
C ASP A 145 -3.57 25.06 -6.26
N PRO A 146 -2.23 24.92 -6.08
CA PRO A 146 -1.47 25.74 -5.14
C PRO A 146 -1.49 27.25 -5.42
N SER A 147 -1.81 27.69 -6.64
CA SER A 147 -1.99 29.10 -6.99
C SER A 147 -3.39 29.63 -6.64
N GLY A 148 -4.30 28.74 -6.24
CA GLY A 148 -5.68 29.05 -5.91
C GLY A 148 -6.63 29.00 -7.11
N ALA A 149 -6.14 28.69 -8.31
CA ALA A 149 -6.95 28.56 -9.52
C ALA A 149 -7.80 27.28 -9.50
N SER A 150 -8.93 27.29 -10.22
CA SER A 150 -9.83 26.13 -10.31
C SER A 150 -9.11 24.94 -10.96
N HIS A 151 -9.16 23.78 -10.32
CA HIS A 151 -8.47 22.57 -10.75
C HIS A 151 -9.34 21.32 -10.56
N LYS A 152 -9.09 20.26 -11.35
CA LYS A 152 -9.87 19.01 -11.29
C LYS A 152 -9.33 17.98 -10.29
N GLY A 153 -8.20 18.27 -9.66
CA GLY A 153 -7.50 17.34 -8.76
C GLY A 153 -6.82 16.18 -9.49
N ILE A 154 -6.62 16.26 -10.81
CA ILE A 154 -5.99 15.22 -11.63
C ILE A 154 -4.94 15.86 -12.54
N ASN A 155 -3.68 15.49 -12.34
CA ASN A 155 -2.55 15.83 -13.19
C ASN A 155 -2.18 14.63 -14.05
N ARG A 156 -1.90 14.84 -15.33
CA ARG A 156 -1.47 13.79 -16.27
C ARG A 156 -0.16 14.20 -16.91
N LEU A 157 0.89 13.41 -16.71
CA LEU A 157 2.23 13.72 -17.20
C LEU A 157 2.85 12.46 -17.82
N PRO A 158 3.37 12.53 -19.06
CA PRO A 158 4.16 11.43 -19.58
C PRO A 158 5.50 11.37 -18.83
N TYR A 159 5.99 10.18 -18.49
CA TYR A 159 7.24 10.06 -17.73
C TYR A 159 8.47 10.65 -18.44
N ALA A 160 8.45 10.77 -19.77
CA ALA A 160 9.51 11.42 -20.53
C ALA A 160 9.59 12.95 -20.30
N LEU A 161 8.49 13.57 -19.87
CA LEU A 161 8.43 14.99 -19.52
C LEU A 161 8.45 15.21 -18.00
N SER A 162 8.50 14.13 -17.21
CA SER A 162 8.56 14.27 -15.77
C SER A 162 10.01 14.51 -15.34
N ASN A 163 10.32 15.76 -15.03
CA ASN A 163 11.49 16.10 -14.19
C ASN A 163 11.32 15.56 -12.74
N ALA A 164 10.26 14.77 -12.49
CA ALA A 164 9.82 14.28 -11.20
C ALA A 164 10.57 13.04 -10.71
N HIS A 165 11.81 12.84 -11.18
CA HIS A 165 12.73 11.93 -10.51
C HIS A 165 13.94 12.66 -9.92
N PRO A 166 13.80 13.33 -8.76
CA PRO A 166 14.95 13.63 -7.92
C PRO A 166 15.64 12.34 -7.41
N TYR A 167 14.98 11.19 -7.53
CA TYR A 167 15.48 9.88 -7.12
C TYR A 167 15.92 8.97 -8.28
N GLY A 168 15.91 9.46 -9.52
CA GLY A 168 16.42 8.71 -10.68
C GLY A 168 17.95 8.52 -10.65
N SER A 169 18.66 9.32 -9.86
CA SER A 169 20.11 9.21 -9.66
C SER A 169 20.51 8.17 -8.60
N LEU A 170 19.56 7.60 -7.85
CA LEU A 170 19.85 6.63 -6.79
C LEU A 170 19.89 5.18 -7.26
N GLY A 171 19.86 4.93 -8.57
CA GLY A 171 20.26 3.65 -9.14
C GLY A 171 19.49 2.42 -8.66
N LEU A 172 18.28 2.59 -8.10
CA LEU A 172 17.40 1.46 -7.75
C LEU A 172 16.55 1.08 -8.96
N LYS A 173 17.24 0.70 -10.03
CA LYS A 173 16.81 -0.38 -10.92
C LYS A 173 17.70 -1.54 -10.53
N ASP A 174 17.14 -2.44 -9.72
CA ASP A 174 17.37 -3.89 -9.62
C ASP A 174 16.63 -4.43 -8.38
#